data_AF-Q2Q5Z1-F1
#
_entry.id   AF-Q2Q5Z1-F1
#
_cell.length_a   1.000
_cell.length_b   1.000
_cell.length_c   1.000
_cell.angle_alpha   90.00
_cell.angle_beta   90.00
_cell.angle_gamma   90.00
#
_symmetry.space_group_name_H-M   'P 1'
#
loop_
_entity.id
_entity.type
_entity.pdbx_description
1 polymer ?
#
loop_
_entity_poly.entity_id
_entity_poly.type
_entity_poly.pdbx_seq_one_letter_code
_entity_poly.pdbx_strand_id
1 'polypeptide(L)'
;YSELGGKTLVMAVYDFDRFSKHDIIGEFKVPMNTVDFGHITEEWRDLQSAEKEEQEKLGDICFSLRYVPTAGKLTVVILEAKNLKKMDVGGLSDPYVKIHLMQNGKRLKKKKTTIKKNTLNPYYNESFSFEVPFEQIQKVQVVVTVLDYDKIGKNDAIGKVFVGYNSTG
;
A
#
# COMPACT_ATOMS: atom_id res chain seq x y z
N TYR A 1 -34.59 3.52 11.34
CA TYR A 1 -34.58 2.18 11.95
C TYR A 1 -34.33 1.06 10.93
N SER A 2 -34.89 1.13 9.71
CA SER A 2 -34.76 0.08 8.67
C SER A 2 -33.35 -0.12 8.09
N GLU A 3 -32.41 0.83 8.25
CA GLU A 3 -31.08 0.76 7.64
C GLU A 3 -29.97 0.15 8.52
N LEU A 4 -30.20 -0.04 9.83
CA LEU A 4 -29.17 -0.56 10.74
C LEU A 4 -29.20 -2.08 10.93
N GLY A 5 -30.33 -2.76 10.66
CA GLY A 5 -30.49 -4.18 10.97
C GLY A 5 -29.50 -5.12 10.26
N GLY A 6 -28.88 -4.67 9.17
CA GLY A 6 -27.82 -5.41 8.47
C GLY A 6 -26.39 -4.92 8.73
N LYS A 7 -26.19 -3.98 9.65
CA LYS A 7 -24.88 -3.36 9.91
C LYS A 7 -24.27 -3.86 11.21
N THR A 8 -22.95 -3.78 11.30
CA THR A 8 -22.17 -4.13 12.49
C THR A 8 -21.29 -2.95 12.85
N LEU A 9 -21.33 -2.53 14.11
CA LEU A 9 -20.38 -1.57 14.65
C LEU A 9 -19.08 -2.31 14.97
N VAL A 10 -17.97 -1.81 14.46
CA VAL A 10 -16.64 -2.36 14.72
C VAL A 10 -15.85 -1.28 15.45
N MET A 11 -15.33 -1.63 16.62
CA MET A 11 -14.43 -0.78 17.40
C MET A 11 -13.10 -1.50 17.56
N ALA A 12 -12.03 -0.87 17.10
CA ALA A 12 -10.68 -1.39 17.17
C ALA A 12 -9.81 -0.46 18.02
N VAL A 13 -9.02 -1.05 18.91
CA VAL A 13 -8.09 -0.35 19.79
C VAL A 13 -6.68 -0.57 19.26
N TYR A 14 -5.96 0.53 19.05
CA TYR A 14 -4.59 0.52 18.55
C TYR A 14 -3.63 1.07 19.60
N ASP A 15 -2.44 0.49 19.66
CA ASP A 15 -1.29 1.08 20.31
C ASP A 15 -0.70 2.17 19.41
N PHE A 16 -0.35 3.30 20.01
CA PHE A 16 0.15 4.44 19.27
C PHE A 16 1.68 4.41 19.22
N ASP A 17 2.21 4.36 18.00
CA ASP A 17 3.63 4.44 17.74
C ASP A 17 4.02 5.73 17.05
N ARG A 18 5.02 6.42 17.59
CA ARG A 18 5.51 7.70 17.03
C ARG A 18 6.31 7.52 15.73
N PHE A 19 6.97 6.37 15.55
CA PHE A 19 7.95 6.15 14.50
C PHE A 19 7.72 4.88 13.67
N SER A 20 6.65 4.13 13.95
CA SER A 20 6.27 2.90 13.25
C SER A 20 4.76 2.86 13.02
N LYS A 21 4.29 1.83 12.30
CA LYS A 21 2.86 1.58 12.14
C LYS A 21 2.26 1.20 13.49
N HIS A 22 1.12 1.80 13.82
CA HIS A 22 0.37 1.49 15.02
C HIS A 22 -0.03 0.01 15.06
N ASP A 23 0.28 -0.67 16.17
CA ASP A 23 -0.10 -2.06 16.38
C ASP A 23 -1.54 -2.17 16.88
N ILE A 24 -2.31 -3.13 16.35
CA ILE A 24 -3.66 -3.39 16.85
C ILE A 24 -3.59 -4.18 18.16
N ILE A 25 -4.22 -3.67 19.22
CA ILE A 25 -4.33 -4.34 20.52
C ILE A 25 -5.46 -5.38 20.45
N GLY A 26 -6.58 -5.01 19.83
CA GLY A 26 -7.73 -5.89 19.65
C GLY A 26 -8.93 -5.15 19.07
N GLU A 27 -9.97 -5.89 18.69
CA GLU A 27 -11.22 -5.33 18.21
C GLU A 27 -12.42 -6.02 18.87
N PHE A 28 -13.58 -5.39 18.78
CA PHE A 28 -14.85 -6.06 19.01
C PHE A 28 -15.92 -5.57 18.04
N LYS A 29 -16.88 -6.45 17.78
CA LYS A 29 -17.94 -6.26 16.79
C LYS A 29 -19.29 -6.39 17.47
N VAL A 30 -20.17 -5.42 17.24
CA VAL A 30 -21.55 -5.43 17.74
C VAL A 30 -22.50 -5.42 16.54
N PRO A 31 -23.20 -6.52 16.26
CA PRO A 31 -24.27 -6.52 15.27
C PRO A 31 -25.37 -5.55 15.70
N MET A 32 -25.73 -4.59 14.85
CA MET A 32 -26.70 -3.54 15.23
C MET A 32 -28.13 -4.06 15.35
N ASN A 33 -28.41 -5.28 14.86
CA ASN A 33 -29.68 -5.97 15.10
C ASN A 33 -29.81 -6.54 16.53
N THR A 34 -28.74 -6.59 17.32
CA THR A 34 -28.79 -7.06 18.72
C THR A 34 -28.90 -5.92 19.73
N VAL A 35 -28.86 -4.66 19.28
CA VAL A 35 -28.87 -3.49 20.16
C VAL A 35 -30.27 -2.90 20.22
N ASP A 36 -30.79 -2.70 21.44
CA ASP A 36 -32.00 -1.90 21.65
C ASP A 36 -31.65 -0.42 21.74
N PHE A 37 -31.97 0.33 20.69
CA PHE A 37 -31.74 1.78 20.62
C PHE A 37 -32.83 2.61 21.31
N GLY A 38 -33.87 1.99 21.88
CA GLY A 38 -34.88 2.67 22.69
C GLY A 38 -34.32 3.22 24.01
N HIS A 39 -33.17 2.71 24.44
CA HIS A 39 -32.50 3.06 25.69
C HIS A 39 -31.00 3.25 25.49
N ILE A 40 -30.35 3.97 26.41
CA ILE A 40 -28.89 4.09 26.43
C ILE A 40 -28.31 2.71 26.77
N THR A 41 -27.44 2.19 25.90
CA THR A 41 -26.75 0.92 26.09
C THR A 41 -25.30 1.18 26.52
N GLU A 42 -24.91 0.67 27.69
CA GLU A 42 -23.54 0.75 28.23
C GLU A 42 -23.08 -0.65 28.63
N GLU A 43 -21.97 -1.12 28.05
CA GLU A 43 -21.50 -2.50 28.25
C GLU A 43 -19.98 -2.60 28.26
N TRP A 44 -19.45 -3.44 29.15
CA TRP A 44 -18.07 -3.91 29.08
C TRP A 44 -17.99 -5.14 28.18
N ARG A 45 -16.99 -5.16 27.31
CA ARG A 45 -16.71 -6.26 26.37
C ARG A 45 -15.21 -6.53 26.36
N ASP A 46 -14.84 -7.80 26.41
CA ASP A 46 -13.46 -8.21 26.23
C ASP A 46 -13.05 -7.99 24.77
N LEU A 47 -11.86 -7.41 24.57
CA LEU A 47 -11.29 -7.29 23.24
C LEU A 47 -10.94 -8.69 22.72
N GLN A 48 -11.35 -8.96 21.50
CA GLN A 48 -10.91 -10.16 20.78
C GLN A 48 -9.64 -9.82 20.03
N SER A 49 -8.77 -10.80 19.83
CA SER A 49 -7.72 -10.66 18.80
C SER A 49 -8.45 -10.32 17.52
N ALA A 50 -8.12 -9.16 16.94
CA ALA A 50 -8.61 -8.87 15.60
C ALA A 50 -8.24 -10.07 14.74
N GLU A 51 -9.22 -10.59 14.00
CA GLU A 51 -8.95 -11.53 12.94
C GLU A 51 -8.01 -10.78 12.00
N LYS A 52 -6.71 -10.94 12.22
CA LYS A 52 -5.74 -10.74 11.18
C LYS A 52 -6.16 -11.79 10.18
N GLU A 53 -6.97 -11.40 9.18
CA GLU A 53 -6.55 -11.75 7.84
C GLU A 53 -5.07 -11.36 7.85
N GLU A 54 -4.19 -12.34 8.04
CA GLU A 54 -2.79 -12.17 7.75
C GLU A 54 -2.79 -11.77 6.29
N GLN A 55 -2.90 -10.46 6.04
CA GLN A 55 -2.44 -9.88 4.81
C GLN A 55 -0.99 -10.27 4.80
N GLU A 56 -0.70 -11.38 4.11
CA GLU A 56 0.63 -11.92 3.96
C GLU A 56 1.55 -10.74 3.72
N LYS A 57 2.55 -10.54 4.59
CA LYS A 57 3.44 -9.39 4.45
C LYS A 57 4.12 -9.48 3.08
N LEU A 58 3.70 -8.62 2.15
CA LEU A 58 4.21 -8.60 0.78
C LEU A 58 5.62 -7.98 0.70
N GLY A 59 6.02 -7.29 1.77
CA GLY A 59 7.29 -6.58 1.92
C GLY A 59 7.13 -5.06 1.89
N ASP A 60 8.22 -4.37 2.18
CA ASP A 60 8.29 -2.91 2.27
C ASP A 60 9.15 -2.35 1.13
N ILE A 61 8.81 -1.17 0.62
CA ILE A 61 9.60 -0.45 -0.39
C ILE A 61 9.93 0.97 0.08
N CYS A 62 11.20 1.33 -0.04
CA CYS A 62 11.72 2.66 0.26
C CYS A 62 12.04 3.41 -1.04
N PHE A 63 11.47 4.61 -1.19
CA PHE A 63 11.70 5.48 -2.32
C PHE A 63 11.54 6.95 -1.89
N SER A 64 12.13 7.86 -2.66
CA SER A 64 11.98 9.30 -2.43
C SER A 64 11.31 9.99 -3.62
N LEU A 65 10.62 11.09 -3.32
CA LEU A 65 9.95 11.93 -4.29
C LEU A 65 10.48 13.36 -4.14
N ARG A 66 10.80 13.99 -5.25
CA ARG A 66 11.18 15.41 -5.30
C ARG A 66 10.46 16.08 -6.46
N TYR A 67 9.77 17.16 -6.19
CA TYR A 67 9.13 17.98 -7.22
C TYR A 67 9.77 19.36 -7.29
N VAL A 68 10.05 19.83 -8.51
CA VAL A 68 10.57 21.17 -8.79
C VAL A 68 9.53 21.92 -9.64
N PRO A 69 8.72 22.82 -9.04
CA PRO A 69 7.62 23.49 -9.75
C PRO A 69 8.05 24.30 -10.97
N THR A 70 9.15 25.05 -10.84
CA THR A 70 9.69 25.91 -11.91
C THR A 70 10.11 25.13 -13.15
N ALA A 71 10.52 23.88 -12.98
CA ALA A 71 10.92 22.99 -14.08
C ALA A 71 9.81 22.01 -14.47
N GLY A 72 8.67 22.01 -13.78
CA GLY A 72 7.61 21.00 -13.95
C GLY A 72 8.14 19.57 -13.83
N LYS A 73 9.11 19.31 -12.93
CA LYS A 73 9.83 18.03 -12.89
C LYS A 73 9.57 17.27 -11.60
N LEU A 74 8.99 16.08 -11.73
CA LEU A 74 8.84 15.09 -10.66
C LEU A 74 9.94 14.03 -10.78
N THR A 75 10.80 13.95 -9.78
CA THR A 75 11.84 12.92 -9.65
C THR A 75 11.41 11.89 -8.62
N VAL A 76 11.47 10.61 -9.01
CA VAL A 76 11.20 9.43 -8.19
C VAL A 76 12.48 8.63 -8.10
N VAL A 77 13.03 8.45 -6.90
CA VAL A 77 14.22 7.63 -6.67
C VAL A 77 13.81 6.36 -5.96
N ILE A 78 13.97 5.22 -6.61
CA ILE A 78 13.74 3.91 -6.00
C ILE A 78 15.03 3.52 -5.27
N LEU A 79 14.97 3.40 -3.94
CA LEU A 79 16.14 3.13 -3.11
C LEU A 79 16.32 1.62 -2.93
N GLU A 80 15.41 1.00 -2.18
CA GLU A 80 15.48 -0.43 -1.83
C GLU A 80 14.09 -0.98 -1.50
N ALA A 81 13.98 -2.31 -1.45
CA ALA A 81 12.84 -2.99 -0.84
C ALA A 81 13.35 -4.03 0.17
N LYS A 82 12.51 -4.41 1.13
CA LYS A 82 12.85 -5.37 2.20
C LYS A 82 11.73 -6.35 2.45
N ASN A 83 12.10 -7.56 2.87
CA ASN A 83 11.17 -8.62 3.26
C ASN A 83 10.11 -8.92 2.19
N LEU A 84 10.49 -8.88 0.91
CA LEU A 84 9.57 -9.17 -0.18
C LEU A 84 9.03 -10.60 -0.07
N LYS A 85 7.76 -10.80 -0.43
CA LYS A 85 7.17 -12.13 -0.54
C LYS A 85 7.92 -12.94 -1.61
N LYS A 86 8.30 -14.17 -1.27
CA LYS A 86 8.89 -15.13 -2.19
C LYS A 86 7.82 -15.62 -3.18
N MET A 87 8.05 -15.45 -4.49
CA MET A 87 7.13 -15.94 -5.52
C MET A 87 7.62 -17.22 -6.20
N ASP A 88 8.93 -17.43 -6.32
CA ASP A 88 9.52 -18.59 -7.01
C ASP A 88 9.50 -19.89 -6.18
N VAL A 89 9.10 -21.01 -6.82
CA VAL A 89 9.01 -22.34 -6.16
C VAL A 89 10.38 -23.00 -5.91
N GLY A 90 11.47 -22.47 -6.50
CA GLY A 90 12.82 -23.06 -6.41
C GLY A 90 13.97 -22.09 -6.09
N GLY A 91 13.68 -20.83 -5.83
CA GLY A 91 14.66 -19.76 -5.55
C GLY A 91 14.03 -18.64 -4.72
N LEU A 92 14.75 -17.56 -4.41
CA LEU A 92 14.11 -16.31 -3.98
C LEU A 92 13.47 -15.62 -5.20
N SER A 93 12.98 -14.40 -5.04
CA SER A 93 12.49 -13.60 -6.17
C SER A 93 13.61 -12.92 -6.97
N ASP A 94 13.31 -12.55 -8.21
CA ASP A 94 14.06 -11.67 -9.10
C ASP A 94 13.39 -10.27 -9.20
N PRO A 95 13.32 -9.48 -8.11
CA PRO A 95 12.46 -8.30 -8.06
C PRO A 95 12.91 -7.13 -8.95
N TYR A 96 11.95 -6.44 -9.54
CA TYR A 96 12.10 -5.14 -10.20
C TYR A 96 10.86 -4.26 -9.99
N VAL A 97 11.05 -2.95 -10.09
CA VAL A 97 10.00 -1.97 -9.82
C VAL A 97 9.55 -1.31 -11.12
N LYS A 98 8.23 -1.28 -11.36
CA LYS A 98 7.59 -0.45 -12.40
C LYS A 98 6.99 0.79 -11.77
N ILE A 99 7.23 1.93 -12.39
CA ILE A 99 6.67 3.22 -11.99
C ILE A 99 5.74 3.68 -13.10
N HIS A 100 4.45 3.83 -12.79
CA HIS A 100 3.44 4.36 -13.70
C HIS A 100 3.00 5.75 -13.23
N LEU A 101 3.05 6.72 -14.13
CA LEU A 101 2.38 8.00 -13.92
C LEU A 101 0.97 7.90 -14.50
N MET A 102 -0.03 8.10 -13.66
CA MET A 102 -1.45 7.96 -13.98
C MET A 102 -2.15 9.31 -13.83
N GLN A 103 -3.19 9.55 -14.64
CA GLN A 103 -4.09 10.69 -14.51
C GLN A 103 -5.48 10.26 -14.99
N ASN A 104 -6.52 10.54 -14.21
CA ASN A 104 -7.92 10.17 -14.51
C ASN A 104 -8.07 8.68 -14.91
N GLY A 105 -7.39 7.78 -14.20
CA GLY A 105 -7.39 6.34 -14.47
C GLY A 105 -6.59 5.89 -15.70
N LYS A 106 -6.04 6.82 -16.49
CA LYS A 106 -5.23 6.51 -17.68
C LYS A 106 -3.74 6.57 -17.36
N ARG A 107 -2.99 5.60 -17.93
CA ARG A 107 -1.53 5.57 -17.83
C ARG A 107 -0.89 6.53 -18.83
N LEU A 108 -0.20 7.55 -18.32
CA LEU A 108 0.51 8.54 -19.13
C LEU A 108 1.92 8.09 -19.50
N LYS A 109 2.70 7.65 -18.50
CA LYS A 109 4.09 7.25 -18.67
C LYS A 109 4.42 6.02 -17.81
N LYS A 110 5.43 5.27 -18.24
CA LYS A 110 5.93 4.08 -17.57
C LYS A 110 7.45 4.09 -17.56
N LYS A 111 8.04 3.79 -16.41
CA LYS A 111 9.48 3.52 -16.24
C LYS A 111 9.68 2.24 -15.42
N LYS A 112 10.86 1.65 -15.46
CA LYS A 112 11.20 0.45 -14.70
C LYS A 112 12.65 0.48 -14.23
N THR A 113 12.94 -0.17 -13.12
CA THR A 113 14.30 -0.39 -12.63
C THR A 113 15.00 -1.53 -13.34
N THR A 114 16.28 -1.71 -13.05
CA THR A 114 16.98 -2.98 -13.29
C THR A 114 16.35 -4.11 -12.47
N ILE A 115 16.58 -5.35 -12.93
CA ILE A 115 16.16 -6.58 -12.23
C ILE A 115 17.29 -7.00 -11.30
N LYS A 116 16.97 -7.27 -10.03
CA LYS A 116 17.92 -7.82 -9.06
C LYS A 116 17.60 -9.30 -8.89
N LYS A 117 18.57 -10.17 -9.14
CA LYS A 117 18.33 -11.61 -9.15
C LYS A 117 18.43 -12.22 -7.76
N ASN A 118 17.57 -13.20 -7.46
CA ASN A 118 17.59 -14.07 -6.29
C ASN A 118 17.77 -13.29 -4.97
N THR A 119 16.88 -12.33 -4.69
CA THR A 119 16.90 -11.53 -3.46
C THR A 119 15.50 -11.08 -3.04
N LEU A 120 15.24 -11.07 -1.72
CA LEU A 120 14.04 -10.46 -1.12
C LEU A 120 14.30 -9.07 -0.53
N ASN A 121 15.54 -8.59 -0.62
CA ASN A 121 15.97 -7.28 -0.11
C ASN A 121 16.77 -6.53 -1.19
N PRO A 122 16.17 -6.19 -2.34
CA PRO A 122 16.89 -5.58 -3.45
C PRO A 122 17.27 -4.12 -3.16
N TYR A 123 18.49 -3.75 -3.55
CA TYR A 123 18.96 -2.36 -3.58
C TYR A 123 19.07 -1.87 -5.03
N TYR A 124 18.39 -0.75 -5.33
CA TYR A 124 18.30 -0.16 -6.66
C TYR A 124 19.10 1.15 -6.75
N ASN A 125 18.75 2.14 -5.92
CA ASN A 125 19.23 3.52 -6.00
C ASN A 125 19.13 4.11 -7.42
N GLU A 126 17.98 3.91 -8.07
CA GLU A 126 17.73 4.34 -9.46
C GLU A 126 16.78 5.54 -9.50
N SER A 127 17.17 6.59 -10.23
CA SER A 127 16.43 7.85 -10.32
C SER A 127 15.68 7.98 -11.64
N PHE A 128 14.40 8.37 -11.55
CA PHE A 128 13.50 8.53 -12.69
C PHE A 128 12.85 9.91 -12.67
N SER A 129 12.86 10.61 -13.79
CA SER A 129 12.20 11.91 -13.92
C SER A 129 11.00 11.86 -14.86
N PHE A 130 9.93 12.55 -14.47
CA PHE A 130 8.70 12.79 -15.23
C PHE A 130 8.46 14.29 -15.34
N GLU A 131 7.98 14.73 -16.49
CA GLU A 131 7.49 16.09 -16.71
C GLU A 131 6.03 16.15 -16.30
N VAL A 132 5.73 16.96 -15.29
CA VAL A 132 4.41 17.20 -14.72
C VAL A 132 4.28 18.70 -14.44
N PRO A 133 3.49 19.44 -15.23
CA PRO A 133 3.18 20.84 -14.95
C PRO A 133 2.56 21.01 -13.56
N PHE A 134 2.80 22.15 -12.92
CA PHE A 134 2.36 22.39 -11.54
C PHE A 134 0.82 22.32 -11.42
N GLU A 135 0.10 22.77 -12.44
CA GLU A 135 -1.37 22.74 -12.51
C GLU A 135 -1.94 21.32 -12.55
N GLN A 136 -1.09 20.33 -12.86
CA GLN A 136 -1.48 18.93 -12.97
C GLN A 136 -0.99 18.08 -11.80
N ILE A 137 -0.09 18.57 -10.94
CA ILE A 137 0.55 17.75 -9.88
C ILE A 137 -0.46 17.15 -8.90
N GLN A 138 -1.56 17.87 -8.63
CA GLN A 138 -2.65 17.42 -7.76
C GLN A 138 -3.63 16.44 -8.44
N LYS A 139 -3.49 16.22 -9.76
CA LYS A 139 -4.37 15.36 -10.57
C LYS A 139 -3.67 14.08 -11.01
N VAL A 140 -2.38 13.96 -10.75
CA VAL A 140 -1.60 12.77 -11.09
C VAL A 140 -1.48 11.84 -9.90
N GLN A 141 -1.28 10.57 -10.21
CA GLN A 141 -0.98 9.52 -9.24
C GLN A 141 0.24 8.75 -9.74
N VAL A 142 1.21 8.55 -8.85
CA VAL A 142 2.38 7.70 -9.09
C VAL A 142 2.07 6.33 -8.52
N VAL A 143 2.09 5.31 -9.37
CA VAL A 143 1.89 3.92 -8.99
C VAL A 143 3.22 3.20 -9.06
N VAL A 144 3.72 2.77 -7.91
CA VAL A 144 4.95 2.01 -7.77
C VAL A 144 4.55 0.55 -7.57
N THR A 145 4.94 -0.33 -8.48
CA THR A 145 4.62 -1.76 -8.44
C THR A 145 5.90 -2.57 -8.38
N VAL A 146 6.04 -3.41 -7.38
CA VAL A 146 7.11 -4.41 -7.28
C VAL A 146 6.64 -5.68 -7.97
N LEU A 147 7.44 -6.20 -8.89
CA LEU A 147 7.15 -7.43 -9.61
C LEU A 147 8.32 -8.39 -9.48
N ASP A 148 8.02 -9.67 -9.53
CA ASP A 148 8.99 -10.72 -9.75
C ASP A 148 9.23 -10.91 -11.26
N TYR A 149 10.47 -11.18 -11.66
CA TYR A 149 10.81 -11.45 -13.04
C TYR A 149 10.95 -12.96 -13.28
N ASP A 150 10.02 -13.50 -14.06
CA ASP A 150 10.05 -14.91 -14.45
C ASP A 150 10.72 -15.07 -15.81
N LYS A 151 11.74 -15.93 -15.88
CA LYS A 151 12.39 -16.27 -17.16
C LYS A 151 11.44 -16.96 -18.13
N ILE A 152 10.46 -17.71 -17.60
CA ILE A 152 9.47 -18.47 -18.36
C ILE A 152 8.10 -18.15 -17.78
N GLY A 153 7.23 -17.55 -18.58
CA GLY A 153 5.87 -17.20 -18.15
C GLY A 153 5.64 -15.70 -18.02
N LYS A 154 4.62 -15.33 -17.23
CA LYS A 154 4.26 -13.94 -16.96
C LYS A 154 4.86 -13.54 -15.61
N ASN A 155 5.53 -12.39 -15.59
CA ASN A 155 6.00 -11.75 -14.37
C ASN A 155 4.87 -11.53 -13.36
N ASP A 156 5.04 -12.03 -12.15
CA ASP A 156 4.08 -11.88 -11.07
C ASP A 156 4.22 -10.53 -10.33
N ALA A 157 3.10 -9.97 -9.90
CA ALA A 157 3.10 -8.75 -9.08
C ALA A 157 3.18 -9.12 -7.61
N ILE A 158 4.22 -8.66 -6.91
CA ILE A 158 4.38 -8.88 -5.46
C ILE A 158 3.49 -7.89 -4.71
N GLY A 159 3.54 -6.62 -5.08
CA GLY A 159 2.79 -5.56 -4.39
C GLY A 159 2.79 -4.25 -5.15
N LYS A 160 1.92 -3.33 -4.73
CA LYS A 160 1.84 -1.99 -5.32
C LYS A 160 1.46 -0.95 -4.28
N VAL A 161 2.03 0.25 -4.41
CA VAL A 161 1.67 1.44 -3.63
C VAL A 161 1.31 2.59 -4.57
N PHE A 162 0.46 3.48 -4.08
CA PHE A 162 -0.06 4.62 -4.82
C PHE A 162 0.27 5.90 -4.04
N VAL A 163 0.83 6.90 -4.71
CA VAL A 163 1.10 8.21 -4.13
C VAL A 163 0.47 9.29 -4.99
N GLY A 164 -0.23 10.24 -4.38
CA GLY A 164 -0.84 11.38 -5.06
C GLY A 164 -2.34 11.47 -4.79
N TYR A 165 -3.12 11.90 -5.79
CA TYR A 165 -4.56 12.10 -5.63
C TYR A 165 -5.26 10.82 -5.12
N ASN A 166 -6.03 10.96 -4.03
CA ASN A 166 -6.79 9.89 -3.36
C ASN A 166 -5.95 8.71 -2.80
N SER A 167 -4.65 8.87 -2.52
CA SER A 167 -3.90 7.84 -1.78
C SER A 167 -4.29 7.83 -0.30
N THR A 168 -4.66 6.67 0.25
CA THR A 168 -5.14 6.54 1.64
C THR A 168 -4.05 6.37 2.68
N GLY A 169 -2.77 6.27 2.29
CA GLY A 169 -1.67 5.97 3.22
C GLY A 169 -1.67 4.52 3.68
#